data_AF-A0A359HIM1-F1
#
_entry.id   AF-A0A359HIM1-F1
#
_cell.length_a   1.000
_cell.length_b   1.000
_cell.length_c   1.000
_cell.angle_alpha   90.00
_cell.angle_beta   90.00
_cell.angle_gamma   90.00
#
_symmetry.space_group_name_H-M   'P 1'
#
loop_
_entity.id
_entity.type
_entity.pdbx_description
1 polymer ?
#
loop_
_entity_poly.entity_id
_entity_poly.type
_entity_poly.pdbx_seq_one_letter_code
_entity_poly.pdbx_strand_id
1 'polypeptide(L)'
;AMIALARAYNAQAQGNLASTVKYAELALQLLPENDFYRRAEAISVLDVTHWASGNLESAIRGIGDWMESMTQLGNHVFVVASAFGVAELLVGLGRMSEAERTYQEALQLAAQHGPEAEHITAHHHLGLSMIYYQRGDDTLAAHHLKRAAELGLQTTLADWPYRWHVAQSQLKEAAGDLETALVLLNEAKLVYIQTVVPDLRPIAALKARIHLKQGRPDKARAWAAERGLSLADEVSYLHEFEHLTLARLEIANPQVNALLARLLQAAEAQKRRGSALDILLVQALAHEAQGNRPQALAALKRALSLAEPEGYVRIFVDEGEAMRLLIEKQSRNRDYPLSGYADKLLAAFTQPVAAPKSAIIHQKSDMIEPLSERELEVLKLLRTELSGPEIADQLIVSPNTFRTHTRNIFNKLGVNSRRAAIRRAEELDLF
;
A
#
# COMPACT_ATOMS: atom_id res chain seq x y z
N ALA A 1 -12.28 17.27 26.73
CA ALA A 1 -11.15 16.49 26.20
C ALA A 1 -11.59 15.37 25.25
N MET A 2 -12.21 14.27 25.73
CA MET A 2 -12.49 13.07 24.91
C MET A 2 -13.29 13.31 23.62
N ILE A 3 -14.31 14.17 23.66
CA ILE A 3 -15.09 14.53 22.46
C ILE A 3 -14.21 15.25 21.42
N ALA A 4 -13.30 16.12 21.87
CA ALA A 4 -12.37 16.81 20.98
C ALA A 4 -11.40 15.79 20.34
N LEU A 5 -10.86 14.87 21.13
CA LEU A 5 -9.99 13.81 20.62
C LEU A 5 -10.71 12.95 19.57
N ALA A 6 -11.91 12.43 19.87
CA ALA A 6 -12.69 11.65 18.91
C ALA A 6 -13.02 12.43 17.62
N ARG A 7 -13.25 13.75 17.71
CA ARG A 7 -13.43 14.62 16.53
C ARG A 7 -12.15 14.79 15.74
N ALA A 8 -10.99 14.86 16.39
CA ALA A 8 -9.69 14.91 15.73
C ALA A 8 -9.43 13.61 14.95
N TYR A 9 -9.67 12.45 15.55
CA TYR A 9 -9.57 11.13 14.89
C TYR A 9 -10.46 11.04 13.65
N ASN A 10 -11.73 11.44 13.77
CA ASN A 10 -12.66 11.38 12.64
C ASN A 10 -12.26 12.36 11.53
N ALA A 11 -11.87 13.59 11.90
CA ALA A 11 -11.37 14.57 10.93
C ALA A 11 -10.13 14.05 10.19
N GLN A 12 -9.20 13.42 10.90
CA GLN A 12 -7.99 12.84 10.32
C GLN A 12 -8.31 11.71 9.35
N ALA A 13 -9.17 10.78 9.76
CA ALA A 13 -9.62 9.68 8.92
C ALA A 13 -10.30 10.16 7.63
N GLN A 14 -10.98 11.31 7.68
CA GLN A 14 -11.63 11.96 6.53
C GLN A 14 -10.71 12.86 5.71
N GLY A 15 -9.44 13.03 6.10
CA GLY A 15 -8.49 13.93 5.43
C GLY A 15 -8.73 15.43 5.71
N ASN A 16 -9.56 15.79 6.69
CA ASN A 16 -9.82 17.18 7.05
C ASN A 16 -8.77 17.70 8.05
N LEU A 17 -7.56 17.99 7.54
CA LEU A 17 -6.38 18.30 8.35
C LEU A 17 -6.58 19.54 9.24
N ALA A 18 -7.26 20.58 8.74
CA ALA A 18 -7.54 21.78 9.52
C ALA A 18 -8.41 21.48 10.75
N SER A 19 -9.42 20.62 10.59
CA SER A 19 -10.26 20.18 11.71
C SER A 19 -9.50 19.23 12.64
N THR A 20 -8.62 18.38 12.11
CA THR A 20 -7.74 17.52 12.92
C THR A 20 -6.92 18.35 13.90
N VAL A 21 -6.14 19.32 13.39
CA VAL A 21 -5.27 20.17 14.22
C VAL A 21 -6.09 20.90 15.28
N LYS A 22 -7.17 21.58 14.85
CA LYS A 22 -8.07 22.32 15.74
C LYS A 22 -8.55 21.47 16.92
N TYR A 23 -8.99 20.24 16.67
CA TYR A 23 -9.56 19.40 17.71
C TYR A 23 -8.51 18.67 18.55
N ALA A 24 -7.36 18.32 17.98
CA ALA A 24 -6.24 17.73 18.73
C ALA A 24 -5.62 18.76 19.70
N GLU A 25 -5.40 19.99 19.26
CA GLU A 25 -4.92 21.09 20.12
C GLU A 25 -5.92 21.41 21.24
N LEU A 26 -7.22 21.45 20.92
CA LEU A 26 -8.27 21.61 21.92
C LEU A 26 -8.27 20.45 22.93
N ALA A 27 -8.01 19.22 22.50
CA ALA A 27 -7.88 18.09 23.42
C ALA A 27 -6.70 18.29 24.37
N LEU A 28 -5.54 18.70 23.86
CA LEU A 28 -4.34 18.97 24.67
C LEU A 28 -4.52 20.12 25.67
N GLN A 29 -5.28 21.15 25.32
CA GLN A 29 -5.62 22.25 26.24
C GLN A 29 -6.57 21.80 27.37
N LEU A 30 -7.46 20.85 27.09
CA LEU A 30 -8.46 20.37 28.05
C LEU A 30 -7.98 19.17 28.89
N LEU A 31 -6.87 18.53 28.51
CA LEU A 31 -6.33 17.36 29.21
C LEU A 31 -5.34 17.81 30.32
N PRO A 32 -5.48 17.31 31.56
CA PRO A 32 -4.52 17.54 32.63
C PRO A 32 -3.10 17.13 32.22
N GLU A 33 -2.07 17.85 32.68
CA GLU A 33 -0.67 17.57 32.32
C GLU A 33 -0.21 16.15 32.71
N ASN A 34 -0.80 15.57 33.75
CA ASN A 34 -0.51 14.21 34.21
C ASN A 34 -1.28 13.10 33.48
N ASP A 35 -2.19 13.44 32.55
CA ASP A 35 -2.90 12.45 31.73
C ASP A 35 -2.06 12.06 30.50
N PHE A 36 -0.89 11.46 30.78
CA PHE A 36 0.14 11.18 29.78
C PHE A 36 -0.38 10.36 28.60
N TYR A 37 -1.23 9.36 28.87
CA TYR A 37 -1.76 8.47 27.82
C TYR A 37 -2.62 9.23 26.82
N ARG A 38 -3.60 10.02 27.27
CA ARG A 38 -4.50 10.74 26.36
C ARG A 38 -3.83 11.93 25.69
N ARG A 39 -2.87 12.56 26.37
CA ARG A 39 -2.06 13.61 25.76
C ARG A 39 -1.20 13.04 24.64
N ALA A 40 -0.59 11.89 24.86
CA ALA A 40 0.14 11.19 23.82
C ALA A 40 -0.76 10.78 22.63
N GLU A 41 -1.97 10.32 22.91
CA GLU A 41 -2.96 10.02 21.88
C GLU A 41 -3.25 11.27 21.01
N ALA A 42 -3.47 12.44 21.62
CA ALA A 42 -3.68 13.69 20.90
C ALA A 42 -2.44 14.15 20.10
N ILE A 43 -1.24 13.96 20.65
CA ILE A 43 0.03 14.25 19.95
C ILE A 43 0.20 13.33 18.74
N SER A 44 -0.09 12.04 18.89
CA SER A 44 0.04 11.06 17.79
C SER A 44 -0.83 11.44 16.58
N VAL A 45 -2.02 12.01 16.81
CA VAL A 45 -2.89 12.50 15.73
C VAL A 45 -2.27 13.69 15.00
N LEU A 46 -1.57 14.59 15.70
CA LEU A 46 -0.82 15.69 15.08
C LEU A 46 0.39 15.18 14.30
N ASP A 47 1.09 14.17 14.79
CA ASP A 47 2.22 13.55 14.10
C ASP A 47 1.77 12.89 12.78
N VAL A 48 0.65 12.19 12.80
CA VAL A 48 0.04 11.61 11.59
C VAL A 48 -0.54 12.69 10.67
N THR A 49 -0.91 13.86 11.20
CA THR A 49 -1.29 15.03 10.37
C THR A 49 -0.09 15.55 9.57
N HIS A 50 1.12 15.54 10.14
CA HIS A 50 2.34 15.87 9.39
C HIS A 50 2.59 14.90 8.23
N TRP A 51 2.26 13.61 8.40
CA TRP A 51 2.29 12.65 7.30
C TRP A 51 1.32 13.07 6.20
N ALA A 52 0.05 13.29 6.55
CA ALA A 52 -0.99 13.68 5.59
C ALA A 52 -0.68 14.99 4.85
N SER A 53 -0.02 15.95 5.50
CA SER A 53 0.37 17.23 4.89
C SER A 53 1.65 17.16 4.04
N GLY A 54 2.33 16.00 4.00
CA GLY A 54 3.59 15.79 3.28
C GLY A 54 4.85 16.23 4.04
N ASN A 55 4.74 16.60 5.31
CA ASN A 55 5.86 16.93 6.19
C ASN A 55 6.49 15.66 6.79
N LEU A 56 7.00 14.77 5.92
CA LEU A 56 7.38 13.41 6.30
C LEU A 56 8.53 13.37 7.34
N GLU A 57 9.49 14.30 7.27
CA GLU A 57 10.55 14.41 8.29
C GLU A 57 9.99 14.70 9.69
N SER A 58 8.93 15.51 9.79
CA SER A 58 8.28 15.79 11.07
C SER A 58 7.49 14.58 11.58
N ALA A 59 6.79 13.88 10.69
CA ALA A 59 6.09 12.64 11.04
C ALA A 59 7.06 11.55 11.54
N ILE A 60 8.21 11.38 10.89
CA ILE A 60 9.26 10.44 11.33
C ILE A 60 9.75 10.79 12.73
N ARG A 61 9.99 12.08 13.03
CA ARG A 61 10.41 12.51 14.37
C ARG A 61 9.35 12.18 15.42
N GLY A 62 8.08 12.53 15.19
CA GLY A 62 7.00 12.25 16.14
C GLY A 62 6.82 10.75 16.42
N ILE A 63 6.86 9.91 15.37
CA ILE A 63 6.82 8.44 15.54
C ILE A 63 8.07 7.95 16.29
N GLY A 64 9.25 8.52 16.02
CA GLY A 64 10.50 8.20 16.71
C GLY A 64 10.45 8.49 18.20
N ASP A 65 9.96 9.66 18.60
CA ASP A 65 9.78 10.04 20.02
C ASP A 65 8.83 9.07 20.74
N TRP A 66 7.80 8.60 20.04
CA TRP A 66 6.87 7.59 20.56
C TRP A 66 7.50 6.21 20.67
N MET A 67 8.30 5.79 19.69
CA MET A 67 9.06 4.55 19.73
C MET A 67 10.10 4.55 20.87
N GLU A 68 10.77 5.67 21.13
CA GLU A 68 11.69 5.81 22.27
C GLU A 68 10.96 5.65 23.60
N SER A 69 9.81 6.34 23.75
CA SER A 69 8.97 6.22 24.94
C SER A 69 8.51 4.77 25.18
N MET A 70 8.09 4.07 24.13
CA MET A 70 7.67 2.67 24.22
C MET A 70 8.82 1.72 24.54
N THR A 71 10.03 2.03 24.06
CA THR A 71 11.24 1.29 24.43
C THR A 71 11.53 1.41 25.92
N GLN A 72 11.44 2.62 26.49
CA GLN A 72 11.64 2.86 27.93
C GLN A 72 10.58 2.14 28.79
N LEU A 73 9.37 1.97 28.26
CA LEU A 73 8.29 1.20 28.88
C LEU A 73 8.39 -0.32 28.67
N GLY A 74 9.40 -0.81 27.93
CA GLY A 74 9.58 -2.22 27.63
C GLY A 74 8.62 -2.79 26.59
N ASN A 75 7.87 -1.95 25.87
CA ASN A 75 6.93 -2.37 24.83
C ASN A 75 7.61 -2.52 23.46
N HIS A 76 8.52 -3.49 23.37
CA HIS A 76 9.32 -3.71 22.16
C HIS A 76 8.49 -4.20 20.96
N VAL A 77 7.37 -4.90 21.21
CA VAL A 77 6.43 -5.32 20.15
C VAL A 77 5.87 -4.09 19.42
N PHE A 78 5.51 -3.04 20.16
CA PHE A 78 5.05 -1.79 19.56
C PHE A 78 6.15 -1.08 18.75
N VAL A 79 7.38 -1.08 19.25
CA VAL A 79 8.54 -0.49 18.56
C VAL A 79 8.79 -1.19 17.24
N VAL A 80 8.82 -2.53 17.23
CA VAL A 80 8.92 -3.34 16.02
C VAL A 80 7.74 -3.00 15.09
N ALA A 81 6.50 -3.01 15.58
CA ALA A 81 5.34 -2.69 14.74
C ALA A 81 5.42 -1.29 14.12
N SER A 82 5.97 -0.29 14.82
CA SER A 82 6.02 1.09 14.32
C SER A 82 7.08 1.31 13.23
N ALA A 83 8.12 0.48 13.19
CA ALA A 83 9.23 0.63 12.26
C ALA A 83 8.80 0.53 10.78
N PHE A 84 7.75 -0.24 10.46
CA PHE A 84 7.26 -0.27 9.08
C PHE A 84 6.68 1.08 8.63
N GLY A 85 5.99 1.81 9.53
CA GLY A 85 5.42 3.12 9.21
C GLY A 85 6.53 4.16 8.95
N VAL A 86 7.59 4.14 9.76
CA VAL A 86 8.80 4.96 9.55
C VAL A 86 9.44 4.64 8.21
N ALA A 87 9.59 3.36 7.88
CA ALA A 87 10.19 2.95 6.62
C ALA A 87 9.35 3.39 5.40
N GLU A 88 8.01 3.35 5.47
CA GLU A 88 7.15 3.88 4.40
C GLU A 88 7.34 5.38 4.17
N LEU A 89 7.46 6.16 5.25
CA LEU A 89 7.77 7.59 5.21
C LEU A 89 9.15 7.85 4.57
N LEU A 90 10.15 7.04 4.92
CA LEU A 90 11.50 7.12 4.34
C LEU A 90 11.47 6.81 2.84
N VAL A 91 10.69 5.83 2.39
CA VAL A 91 10.47 5.57 0.96
C VAL A 91 9.81 6.78 0.29
N GLY A 92 8.83 7.43 0.92
CA GLY A 92 8.24 8.68 0.41
C GLY A 92 9.25 9.84 0.28
N LEU A 93 10.22 9.92 1.20
CA LEU A 93 11.37 10.83 1.12
C LEU A 93 12.41 10.41 0.08
N GLY A 94 12.24 9.25 -0.56
CA GLY A 94 13.16 8.69 -1.53
C GLY A 94 14.40 8.02 -0.91
N ARG A 95 14.41 7.74 0.39
CA ARG A 95 15.55 7.22 1.17
C ARG A 95 15.43 5.70 1.38
N MET A 96 15.44 4.94 0.28
CA MET A 96 15.20 3.48 0.32
C MET A 96 16.23 2.71 1.13
N SER A 97 17.50 3.15 1.09
CA SER A 97 18.58 2.53 1.86
C SER A 97 18.38 2.66 3.37
N GLU A 98 17.81 3.78 3.82
CA GLU A 98 17.49 4.00 5.23
C GLU A 98 16.21 3.26 5.64
N ALA A 99 15.22 3.17 4.74
CA ALA A 99 14.04 2.34 4.95
C ALA A 99 14.43 0.86 5.11
N GLU A 100 15.31 0.34 4.25
CA GLU A 100 15.86 -1.01 4.35
C GLU A 100 16.54 -1.24 5.71
N ARG A 101 17.42 -0.32 6.12
CA ARG A 101 18.09 -0.41 7.43
C ARG A 101 17.08 -0.44 8.57
N THR A 102 16.07 0.43 8.53
CA THR A 102 14.99 0.50 9.53
C THR A 102 14.26 -0.84 9.65
N TYR A 103 13.94 -1.47 8.50
CA TYR A 103 13.35 -2.81 8.51
C TYR A 103 14.30 -3.86 9.11
N GLN A 104 15.57 -3.86 8.71
CA GLN A 104 16.56 -4.83 9.19
C GLN A 104 16.82 -4.72 10.70
N GLU A 105 16.92 -3.51 11.23
CA GLU A 105 17.07 -3.24 12.67
C GLU A 105 15.84 -3.73 13.45
N ALA A 106 14.64 -3.49 12.94
CA ALA A 106 13.40 -3.98 13.56
C ALA A 106 13.29 -5.52 13.52
N LEU A 107 13.76 -6.17 12.44
CA LEU A 107 13.85 -7.63 12.38
C LEU A 107 14.83 -8.19 13.42
N GLN A 108 15.98 -7.55 13.61
CA GLN A 108 16.96 -7.94 14.63
C GLN A 108 16.40 -7.76 16.04
N LEU A 109 15.69 -6.66 16.29
CA LEU A 109 15.02 -6.42 17.56
C LEU A 109 13.94 -7.48 17.82
N ALA A 110 13.11 -7.79 16.82
CA ALA A 110 12.08 -8.82 16.95
C ALA A 110 12.64 -10.19 17.36
N ALA A 111 13.75 -10.61 16.75
CA ALA A 111 14.43 -11.87 17.05
C ALA A 111 14.93 -11.95 18.52
N GLN A 112 15.16 -10.81 19.18
CA GLN A 112 15.58 -10.74 20.59
C GLN A 112 14.40 -10.83 21.56
N HIS A 113 13.17 -10.60 21.09
CA HIS A 113 11.96 -10.49 21.93
C HIS A 113 10.93 -11.61 21.70
N GLY A 114 11.31 -12.64 20.94
CA GLY A 114 10.56 -13.90 20.83
C GLY A 114 9.41 -13.90 19.81
N PRO A 115 8.62 -14.99 19.76
CA PRO A 115 7.71 -15.27 18.64
C PRO A 115 6.64 -14.20 18.40
N GLU A 116 6.14 -13.56 19.46
CA GLU A 116 5.14 -12.50 19.32
C GLU A 116 5.67 -11.30 18.52
N ALA A 117 6.90 -10.87 18.82
CA ALA A 117 7.57 -9.81 18.08
C ALA A 117 7.94 -10.27 16.65
N GLU A 118 8.29 -11.54 16.44
CA GLU A 118 8.56 -12.08 15.11
C GLU A 118 7.30 -12.13 14.22
N HIS A 119 6.14 -12.52 14.75
CA HIS A 119 4.91 -12.66 13.95
C HIS A 119 4.45 -11.33 13.34
N ILE A 120 4.68 -10.20 14.02
CA ILE A 120 4.33 -8.87 13.49
C ILE A 120 5.31 -8.37 12.41
N THR A 121 6.40 -9.10 12.14
CA THR A 121 7.38 -8.72 11.11
C THR A 121 6.96 -9.04 9.67
N ALA A 122 5.76 -9.58 9.45
CA ALA A 122 5.19 -9.79 8.11
C ALA A 122 5.26 -8.51 7.24
N HIS A 123 4.90 -7.35 7.82
CA HIS A 123 5.00 -6.04 7.16
C HIS A 123 6.42 -5.64 6.80
N HIS A 124 7.40 -6.03 7.61
CA HIS A 124 8.81 -5.67 7.43
C HIS A 124 9.39 -6.45 6.26
N HIS A 125 9.13 -7.75 6.22
CA HIS A 125 9.47 -8.58 5.07
C HIS A 125 8.74 -8.11 3.81
N LEU A 126 7.46 -7.71 3.89
CA LEU A 126 6.76 -7.16 2.72
C LEU A 126 7.42 -5.87 2.22
N GLY A 127 7.74 -4.93 3.11
CA GLY A 127 8.44 -3.69 2.76
C GLY A 127 9.81 -3.91 2.13
N LEU A 128 10.62 -4.80 2.70
CA LEU A 128 11.90 -5.21 2.12
C LEU A 128 11.73 -5.84 0.73
N SER A 129 10.73 -6.70 0.56
CA SER A 129 10.40 -7.29 -0.73
C SER A 129 10.12 -6.21 -1.78
N MET A 130 9.31 -5.20 -1.43
CA MET A 130 8.99 -4.09 -2.32
C MET A 130 10.20 -3.20 -2.62
N ILE A 131 11.10 -2.97 -1.67
CA ILE A 131 12.36 -2.23 -1.89
C ILE A 131 13.27 -3.00 -2.87
N TYR A 132 13.49 -4.29 -2.64
CA TYR A 132 14.34 -5.09 -3.53
C TYR A 132 13.73 -5.26 -4.91
N TYR A 133 12.41 -5.45 -5.00
CA TYR A 133 11.68 -5.41 -6.26
C TYR A 133 11.98 -4.10 -6.98
N GLN A 134 11.85 -2.97 -6.28
CA GLN A 134 12.05 -1.66 -6.86
C GLN A 134 13.49 -1.41 -7.35
N ARG A 135 14.48 -2.09 -6.77
CA ARG A 135 15.88 -2.10 -7.21
C ARG A 135 16.21 -3.10 -8.32
N GLY A 136 15.24 -3.92 -8.71
CA GLY A 136 15.39 -4.99 -9.68
C GLY A 136 16.10 -6.23 -9.15
N ASP A 137 16.17 -6.41 -7.82
CA ASP A 137 16.68 -7.63 -7.20
C ASP A 137 15.54 -8.60 -6.93
N ASP A 138 15.16 -9.33 -7.98
CA ASP A 138 14.04 -10.27 -7.93
C ASP A 138 14.30 -11.45 -6.96
N THR A 139 15.56 -11.77 -6.66
CA THR A 139 15.93 -12.88 -5.76
C THR A 139 15.66 -12.52 -4.30
N LEU A 140 16.19 -11.37 -3.84
CA LEU A 140 15.91 -10.89 -2.49
C LEU A 140 14.44 -10.50 -2.34
N ALA A 141 13.84 -9.91 -3.38
CA ALA A 141 12.41 -9.62 -3.39
C ALA A 141 11.57 -10.88 -3.14
N ALA A 142 11.84 -11.98 -3.85
CA ALA A 142 11.13 -13.24 -3.70
C ALA A 142 11.35 -13.90 -2.32
N HIS A 143 12.59 -13.84 -1.80
CA HIS A 143 12.91 -14.35 -0.47
C HIS A 143 12.07 -13.66 0.62
N HIS A 144 12.07 -12.33 0.62
CA HIS A 144 11.32 -11.55 1.59
C HIS A 144 9.81 -11.69 1.39
N LEU A 145 9.32 -11.79 0.15
CA LEU A 145 7.91 -12.01 -0.13
C LEU A 145 7.40 -13.32 0.47
N LYS A 146 8.18 -14.40 0.30
CA LYS A 146 7.85 -15.71 0.87
C LYS A 146 7.77 -15.62 2.39
N ARG A 147 8.75 -14.97 3.03
CA ARG A 147 8.75 -14.82 4.49
C ARG A 147 7.58 -13.98 4.98
N ALA A 148 7.23 -12.92 4.26
CA ALA A 148 6.07 -12.10 4.54
C ALA A 148 4.77 -12.91 4.50
N ALA A 149 4.60 -13.80 3.50
CA ALA A 149 3.44 -14.68 3.40
C ALA A 149 3.33 -15.66 4.59
N GLU A 150 4.44 -16.30 4.97
CA GLU A 150 4.49 -17.26 6.09
C GLU A 150 4.09 -16.61 7.43
N LEU A 151 4.67 -15.44 7.72
CA LEU A 151 4.40 -14.69 8.94
C LEU A 151 3.03 -14.00 8.92
N GLY A 152 2.56 -13.64 7.72
CA GLY A 152 1.24 -13.05 7.51
C GLY A 152 0.08 -13.93 7.96
N LEU A 153 0.27 -15.24 8.03
CA LEU A 153 -0.73 -16.17 8.58
C LEU A 153 -0.84 -16.09 10.11
N GLN A 154 0.14 -15.47 10.77
CA GLN A 154 0.33 -15.48 12.22
C GLN A 154 0.29 -14.07 12.82
N THR A 155 0.44 -13.03 12.00
CA THR A 155 0.42 -11.63 12.46
C THR A 155 -0.93 -11.24 13.05
N THR A 156 -0.89 -10.42 14.10
CA THR A 156 -2.05 -9.85 14.77
C THR A 156 -2.45 -8.48 14.23
N LEU A 157 -1.65 -7.92 13.32
CA LEU A 157 -1.89 -6.59 12.75
C LEU A 157 -3.05 -6.63 11.75
N ALA A 158 -4.12 -5.90 12.07
CA ALA A 158 -5.40 -5.97 11.37
C ALA A 158 -5.36 -5.46 9.92
N ASP A 159 -4.40 -4.60 9.58
CA ASP A 159 -4.22 -4.03 8.24
C ASP A 159 -3.40 -4.93 7.30
N TRP A 160 -2.86 -6.04 7.81
CA TRP A 160 -2.05 -6.99 7.02
C TRP A 160 -2.75 -7.49 5.74
N PRO A 161 -4.01 -7.99 5.78
CA PRO A 161 -4.65 -8.51 4.57
C PRO A 161 -4.76 -7.46 3.47
N TYR A 162 -5.10 -6.21 3.83
CA TYR A 162 -5.16 -5.09 2.89
C TYR A 162 -3.80 -4.86 2.22
N ARG A 163 -2.74 -4.71 3.01
CA ARG A 163 -1.38 -4.44 2.51
C ARG A 163 -0.85 -5.58 1.65
N TRP A 164 -1.12 -6.82 2.05
CA TRP A 164 -0.78 -8.00 1.28
C TRP A 164 -1.44 -7.99 -0.11
N HIS A 165 -2.76 -7.79 -0.19
CA HIS A 165 -3.47 -7.75 -1.48
C HIS A 165 -3.00 -6.61 -2.38
N VAL A 166 -2.72 -5.42 -1.82
CA VAL A 166 -2.18 -4.28 -2.59
C VAL A 166 -0.79 -4.60 -3.16
N ALA A 167 0.10 -5.18 -2.37
CA ALA A 167 1.44 -5.57 -2.84
C ALA A 167 1.36 -6.69 -3.90
N GLN A 168 0.52 -7.71 -3.68
CA GLN A 168 0.29 -8.76 -4.69
C GLN A 168 -0.25 -8.17 -5.99
N SER A 169 -1.19 -7.20 -5.92
CA SER A 169 -1.68 -6.50 -7.11
C SER A 169 -0.57 -5.81 -7.88
N GLN A 170 0.35 -5.12 -7.19
CA GLN A 170 1.46 -4.41 -7.82
C GLN A 170 2.41 -5.40 -8.52
N LEU A 171 2.72 -6.53 -7.89
CA LEU A 171 3.55 -7.57 -8.48
C LEU A 171 2.88 -8.23 -9.70
N LYS A 172 1.56 -8.42 -9.66
CA LYS A 172 0.78 -8.93 -10.81
C LYS A 172 0.70 -7.92 -11.94
N GLU A 173 0.51 -6.65 -11.63
CA GLU A 173 0.56 -5.55 -12.59
C GLU A 173 1.91 -5.52 -13.32
N ALA A 174 3.01 -5.62 -12.57
CA ALA A 174 4.36 -5.66 -13.11
C ALA A 174 4.63 -6.87 -14.02
N ALA A 175 4.04 -8.02 -13.68
CA ALA A 175 4.11 -9.22 -14.50
C ALA A 175 3.19 -9.17 -15.74
N GLY A 176 2.43 -8.08 -15.93
CA GLY A 176 1.46 -7.93 -17.03
C GLY A 176 0.12 -8.64 -16.80
N ASP A 177 -0.08 -9.29 -15.65
CA ASP A 177 -1.33 -9.96 -15.25
C ASP A 177 -2.32 -8.92 -14.67
N LEU A 178 -2.76 -8.02 -15.54
CA LEU A 178 -3.57 -6.84 -15.17
C LEU A 178 -4.96 -7.23 -14.64
N GLU A 179 -5.54 -8.34 -15.10
CA GLU A 179 -6.85 -8.81 -14.61
C GLU A 179 -6.76 -9.33 -13.18
N THR A 180 -5.75 -10.15 -12.87
CA THR A 180 -5.54 -10.63 -11.49
C THR A 180 -5.19 -9.47 -10.55
N ALA A 181 -4.41 -8.49 -11.03
CA ALA A 181 -4.14 -7.27 -10.26
C ALA A 181 -5.44 -6.54 -9.85
N LEU A 182 -6.38 -6.38 -10.76
CA LEU A 182 -7.68 -5.77 -10.46
C LEU A 182 -8.53 -6.59 -9.46
N VAL A 183 -8.49 -7.92 -9.57
CA VAL A 183 -9.16 -8.82 -8.61
C VAL A 183 -8.58 -8.61 -7.21
N LEU A 184 -7.26 -8.61 -7.07
CA LEU A 184 -6.56 -8.36 -5.81
C LEU A 184 -6.89 -6.99 -5.22
N LEU A 185 -7.03 -5.94 -6.04
CA LEU A 185 -7.49 -4.64 -5.55
C LEU A 185 -8.94 -4.63 -5.07
N ASN A 186 -9.82 -5.45 -5.65
CA ASN A 186 -11.18 -5.61 -5.13
C ASN A 186 -11.16 -6.35 -3.78
N GLU A 187 -10.32 -7.38 -3.64
CA GLU A 187 -10.12 -8.09 -2.37
C GLU A 187 -9.56 -7.15 -1.30
N ALA A 188 -8.54 -6.35 -1.63
CA ALA A 188 -7.99 -5.31 -0.76
C ALA A 188 -9.09 -4.36 -0.26
N LYS A 189 -10.02 -3.95 -1.14
CA LYS A 189 -11.11 -3.04 -0.77
C LYS A 189 -12.04 -3.64 0.29
N LEU A 190 -12.29 -4.95 0.25
CA LEU A 190 -13.20 -5.62 1.19
C LEU A 190 -12.62 -5.71 2.60
N VAL A 191 -11.29 -5.77 2.70
CA VAL A 191 -10.56 -5.88 3.97
C VAL A 191 -9.93 -4.56 4.42
N TYR A 192 -10.18 -3.47 3.70
CA TYR A 192 -9.68 -2.15 4.05
C TYR A 192 -10.32 -1.64 5.34
N ILE A 193 -9.48 -1.18 6.26
CA ILE A 193 -9.90 -0.56 7.52
C ILE A 193 -9.44 0.89 7.46
N GLN A 194 -10.40 1.81 7.59
CA GLN A 194 -10.08 3.23 7.70
C GLN A 194 -9.43 3.50 9.06
N THR A 195 -8.25 4.11 9.04
CA THR A 195 -7.49 4.47 10.24
C THR A 195 -7.12 5.95 10.19
N VAL A 196 -6.35 6.43 11.17
CA VAL A 196 -5.78 7.79 11.15
C VAL A 196 -4.64 7.94 10.14
N VAL A 197 -4.02 6.82 9.74
CA VAL A 197 -2.97 6.81 8.72
C VAL A 197 -3.57 7.25 7.38
N PRO A 198 -3.00 8.26 6.70
CA PRO A 198 -3.56 8.77 5.47
C PRO A 198 -3.53 7.73 4.34
N ASP A 199 -4.64 7.59 3.62
CA ASP A 199 -4.67 6.81 2.37
C ASP A 199 -4.10 7.64 1.21
N LEU A 200 -2.80 7.50 0.99
CA LEU A 200 -2.07 8.22 -0.06
C LEU A 200 -2.20 7.58 -1.45
N ARG A 201 -2.70 6.34 -1.53
CA ARG A 201 -2.79 5.56 -2.77
C ARG A 201 -4.13 4.82 -2.82
N PRO A 202 -5.25 5.55 -2.94
CA PRO A 202 -6.55 4.94 -2.87
C PRO A 202 -6.74 3.87 -3.94
N ILE A 203 -7.38 2.76 -3.57
CA ILE A 203 -7.61 1.61 -4.46
C ILE A 203 -8.22 2.05 -5.81
N ALA A 204 -9.14 3.02 -5.79
CA ALA A 204 -9.78 3.50 -7.01
C ALA A 204 -8.77 4.09 -8.01
N ALA A 205 -7.77 4.84 -7.53
CA ALA A 205 -6.71 5.40 -8.36
C ALA A 205 -5.74 4.31 -8.85
N LEU A 206 -5.42 3.32 -8.02
CA LEU A 206 -4.62 2.15 -8.43
C LEU A 206 -5.30 1.40 -9.58
N LYS A 207 -6.60 1.15 -9.46
CA LYS A 207 -7.41 0.53 -10.53
C LYS A 207 -7.42 1.38 -11.80
N ALA A 208 -7.52 2.71 -11.67
CA ALA A 208 -7.48 3.61 -12.81
C ALA A 208 -6.14 3.52 -13.58
N ARG A 209 -4.99 3.45 -12.88
CA ARG A 209 -3.69 3.21 -13.53
C ARG A 209 -3.64 1.88 -14.26
N ILE A 210 -4.15 0.80 -13.67
CA ILE A 210 -4.22 -0.51 -14.35
C ILE A 210 -5.12 -0.44 -15.59
N HIS A 211 -6.28 0.25 -15.52
CA HIS A 211 -7.15 0.42 -16.69
C HIS A 211 -6.48 1.21 -17.81
N LEU A 212 -5.64 2.21 -17.51
CA LEU A 212 -4.81 2.87 -18.52
C LEU A 212 -3.85 1.88 -19.20
N LYS A 213 -3.19 1.01 -18.42
CA LYS A 213 -2.32 -0.05 -18.97
C LYS A 213 -3.08 -1.08 -19.82
N GLN A 214 -4.35 -1.32 -19.53
CA GLN A 214 -5.24 -2.15 -20.34
C GLN A 214 -5.75 -1.46 -21.62
N GLY A 215 -5.39 -0.20 -21.86
CA GLY A 215 -5.93 0.58 -22.99
C GLY A 215 -7.40 0.95 -22.81
N ARG A 216 -7.89 1.06 -21.56
CA ARG A 216 -9.28 1.43 -21.20
C ARG A 216 -9.34 2.81 -20.54
N PRO A 217 -9.02 3.91 -21.26
CA PRO A 217 -9.03 5.26 -20.70
C PRO A 217 -10.43 5.76 -20.33
N ASP A 218 -11.48 5.17 -20.88
CA ASP A 218 -12.87 5.41 -20.52
C ASP A 218 -13.13 5.14 -19.02
N LYS A 219 -12.61 4.02 -18.49
CA LYS A 219 -12.74 3.67 -17.07
C LYS A 219 -11.97 4.63 -16.16
N ALA A 220 -10.75 5.00 -16.56
CA ALA A 220 -9.95 5.97 -15.83
C ALA A 220 -10.62 7.37 -15.85
N ARG A 221 -11.24 7.77 -16.95
CA ARG A 221 -12.00 9.02 -17.04
C ARG A 221 -13.26 9.01 -16.17
N ALA A 222 -13.97 7.89 -16.12
CA ALA A 222 -15.13 7.71 -15.23
C ALA A 222 -14.71 7.85 -13.76
N TRP A 223 -13.58 7.24 -13.37
CA TRP A 223 -13.01 7.41 -12.03
C TRP A 223 -12.68 8.88 -11.72
N ALA A 224 -11.99 9.58 -12.63
CA ALA A 224 -11.64 10.98 -12.42
C ALA A 224 -12.89 11.86 -12.26
N ALA A 225 -13.95 11.60 -13.04
CA ALA A 225 -15.23 12.30 -12.94
C ALA A 225 -15.97 12.01 -11.62
N GLU A 226 -16.02 10.74 -11.17
CA GLU A 226 -16.62 10.35 -9.89
C GLU A 226 -15.91 11.04 -8.70
N ARG A 227 -14.59 11.19 -8.80
CA ARG A 227 -13.77 11.88 -7.80
C ARG A 227 -13.78 13.39 -7.93
N GLY A 228 -14.31 13.94 -9.03
CA GLY A 228 -14.33 15.38 -9.31
C GLY A 228 -12.94 15.99 -9.53
N LEU A 229 -11.97 15.21 -10.01
CA LEU A 229 -10.58 15.65 -10.18
C LEU A 229 -10.43 16.55 -11.40
N SER A 230 -9.60 17.59 -11.28
CA SER A 230 -9.29 18.56 -12.32
C SER A 230 -7.79 18.89 -12.36
N LEU A 231 -7.29 19.22 -13.57
CA LEU A 231 -5.91 19.68 -13.75
C LEU A 231 -5.66 21.05 -13.08
N ALA A 232 -6.72 21.77 -12.75
CA ALA A 232 -6.69 23.06 -12.07
C ALA A 232 -6.76 22.96 -10.53
N ASP A 233 -6.96 21.77 -9.97
CA ASP A 233 -7.11 21.57 -8.53
C ASP A 233 -5.88 22.06 -7.76
N GLU A 234 -6.11 22.55 -6.53
CA GLU A 234 -5.02 22.80 -5.60
C GLU A 234 -4.29 21.50 -5.26
N VAL A 235 -2.96 21.55 -5.30
CA VAL A 235 -2.14 20.38 -5.06
C VAL A 235 -2.00 20.14 -3.56
N SER A 236 -2.16 18.89 -3.15
CA SER A 236 -1.88 18.43 -1.79
C SER A 236 -1.22 17.06 -1.83
N TYR A 237 -0.50 16.70 -0.77
CA TYR A 237 0.15 15.40 -0.68
C TYR A 237 -0.86 14.24 -0.63
N LEU A 238 -2.01 14.42 0.04
CA LEU A 238 -3.09 13.42 0.10
C LEU A 238 -3.60 13.02 -1.30
N HIS A 239 -3.77 13.99 -2.20
CA HIS A 239 -4.30 13.77 -3.54
C HIS A 239 -3.20 13.64 -4.61
N GLU A 240 -1.92 13.63 -4.23
CA GLU A 240 -0.80 13.60 -5.18
C GLU A 240 -0.87 12.39 -6.11
N PHE A 241 -1.14 11.20 -5.57
CA PHE A 241 -1.24 9.99 -6.38
C PHE A 241 -2.42 10.03 -7.36
N GLU A 242 -3.55 10.59 -6.95
CA GLU A 242 -4.74 10.80 -7.79
C GLU A 242 -4.42 11.80 -8.92
N HIS A 243 -3.81 12.94 -8.61
CA HIS A 243 -3.39 13.93 -9.60
C HIS A 243 -2.35 13.39 -10.59
N LEU A 244 -1.40 12.58 -10.12
CA LEU A 244 -0.44 11.89 -10.98
C LEU A 244 -1.10 10.85 -11.90
N THR A 245 -2.21 10.26 -11.45
CA THR A 245 -3.00 9.33 -12.26
C THR A 245 -3.82 10.09 -13.31
N LEU A 246 -4.41 11.24 -12.94
CA LEU A 246 -5.06 12.16 -13.86
C LEU A 246 -4.09 12.68 -14.92
N ALA A 247 -2.86 13.06 -14.53
CA ALA A 247 -1.82 13.49 -15.45
C ALA A 247 -1.46 12.40 -16.47
N ARG A 248 -1.43 11.13 -16.07
CA ARG A 248 -1.21 9.99 -16.99
C ARG A 248 -2.41 9.77 -17.93
N LEU A 249 -3.64 9.95 -17.45
CA LEU A 249 -4.84 9.88 -18.29
C LEU A 249 -4.84 10.99 -19.36
N GLU A 250 -4.45 12.20 -18.99
CA GLU A 250 -4.49 13.40 -19.84
C GLU A 250 -3.10 13.76 -20.41
N ILE A 251 -2.19 12.80 -20.57
CA ILE A 251 -0.75 13.03 -20.81
C ILE A 251 -0.42 13.94 -22.01
N ALA A 252 -1.26 13.95 -23.03
CA ALA A 252 -1.13 14.79 -24.22
C ALA A 252 -1.67 16.23 -24.03
N ASN A 253 -2.41 16.50 -22.95
CA ASN A 253 -2.97 17.81 -22.65
C ASN A 253 -1.88 18.75 -22.10
N PRO A 254 -1.62 19.91 -22.73
CA PRO A 254 -0.60 20.85 -22.26
C PRO A 254 -0.80 21.35 -20.82
N GLN A 255 -2.04 21.36 -20.30
CA GLN A 255 -2.33 21.77 -18.93
C GLN A 255 -1.73 20.81 -17.88
N VAL A 256 -1.42 19.57 -18.26
CA VAL A 256 -0.72 18.61 -17.39
C VAL A 256 0.63 19.16 -16.93
N ASN A 257 1.35 19.91 -17.77
CA ASN A 257 2.64 20.48 -17.40
C ASN A 257 2.52 21.46 -16.21
N ALA A 258 1.44 22.24 -16.16
CA ALA A 258 1.18 23.18 -15.07
C ALA A 258 0.84 22.45 -13.76
N LEU A 259 0.03 21.38 -13.82
CA LEU A 259 -0.25 20.53 -12.66
C LEU A 259 1.04 19.88 -12.14
N LEU A 260 1.82 19.25 -13.01
CA LEU A 260 3.06 18.57 -12.63
C LEU A 260 4.12 19.54 -12.08
N ALA A 261 4.22 20.75 -12.62
CA ALA A 261 5.11 21.78 -12.07
C ALA A 261 4.72 22.17 -10.63
N ARG A 262 3.42 22.35 -10.33
CA ARG A 262 2.94 22.65 -8.98
C ARG A 262 3.17 21.48 -8.02
N LEU A 263 2.92 20.25 -8.46
CA LEU A 263 3.23 19.04 -7.69
C LEU A 263 4.73 18.93 -7.39
N LEU A 264 5.58 19.15 -8.40
CA LEU A 264 7.04 19.06 -8.23
C LEU A 264 7.55 20.11 -7.25
N GLN A 265 7.09 21.36 -7.39
CA GLN A 265 7.45 22.44 -6.48
C GLN A 265 7.07 22.10 -5.03
N ALA A 266 5.85 21.57 -4.81
CA ALA A 266 5.40 21.16 -3.49
C ALA A 266 6.23 19.99 -2.92
N ALA A 267 6.57 19.00 -3.76
CA ALA A 267 7.40 17.86 -3.37
C ALA A 267 8.83 18.27 -3.01
N GLU A 268 9.45 19.15 -3.80
CA GLU A 268 10.80 19.65 -3.56
C GLU A 268 10.87 20.52 -2.30
N ALA A 269 9.90 21.40 -2.10
CA ALA A 269 9.80 22.23 -0.88
C ALA A 269 9.73 21.39 0.40
N GLN A 270 9.09 20.21 0.32
CA GLN A 270 8.96 19.27 1.42
C GLN A 270 10.02 18.14 1.38
N LYS A 271 11.02 18.23 0.49
CA LYS A 271 12.09 17.24 0.29
C LYS A 271 11.60 15.82 0.01
N ARG A 272 10.39 15.65 -0.52
CA ARG A 272 9.81 14.35 -0.88
C ARG A 272 10.41 13.85 -2.19
N ARG A 273 11.68 13.43 -2.15
CA ARG A 273 12.43 13.05 -3.36
C ARG A 273 11.80 11.87 -4.10
N GLY A 274 11.20 10.91 -3.39
CA GLY A 274 10.46 9.81 -3.99
C GLY A 274 9.27 10.29 -4.82
N SER A 275 8.49 11.24 -4.29
CA SER A 275 7.43 11.91 -5.04
C SER A 275 7.98 12.70 -6.23
N ALA A 276 9.03 13.50 -6.02
CA ALA A 276 9.65 14.28 -7.08
C ALA A 276 10.13 13.40 -8.24
N LEU A 277 10.65 12.20 -7.94
CA LEU A 277 11.02 11.21 -8.94
C LEU A 277 9.80 10.76 -9.78
N ASP A 278 8.71 10.31 -9.17
CA ASP A 278 7.49 9.91 -9.90
C ASP A 278 6.95 11.07 -10.77
N ILE A 279 6.89 12.28 -10.22
CA ILE A 279 6.46 13.48 -10.94
C ILE A 279 7.35 13.76 -12.16
N LEU A 280 8.68 13.68 -12.03
CA LEU A 280 9.63 13.90 -13.12
C LEU A 280 9.48 12.87 -14.24
N LEU A 281 9.15 11.62 -13.92
CA LEU A 281 8.88 10.58 -14.93
C LEU A 281 7.64 10.92 -15.74
N VAL A 282 6.56 11.31 -15.07
CA VAL A 282 5.33 11.75 -15.77
C VAL A 282 5.58 13.01 -16.58
N GLN A 283 6.39 13.96 -16.09
CA GLN A 283 6.79 15.15 -16.87
C GLN A 283 7.57 14.76 -18.13
N ALA A 284 8.51 13.82 -18.03
CA ALA A 284 9.26 13.36 -19.18
C ALA A 284 8.34 12.74 -20.25
N LEU A 285 7.39 11.91 -19.83
CA LEU A 285 6.39 11.29 -20.71
C LEU A 285 5.42 12.32 -21.29
N ALA A 286 4.95 13.29 -20.51
CA ALA A 286 4.07 14.37 -20.96
C ALA A 286 4.74 15.22 -22.05
N HIS A 287 5.98 15.63 -21.81
CA HIS A 287 6.74 16.39 -22.78
C HIS A 287 7.01 15.60 -24.07
N GLU A 288 7.32 14.31 -23.99
CA GLU A 288 7.49 13.47 -25.18
C GLU A 288 6.17 13.33 -25.95
N ALA A 289 5.04 13.09 -25.26
CA ALA A 289 3.71 12.98 -25.87
C ALA A 289 3.27 14.28 -26.56
N GLN A 290 3.75 15.43 -26.08
CA GLN A 290 3.48 16.76 -26.63
C GLN A 290 4.52 17.21 -27.67
N GLY A 291 5.52 16.38 -28.01
CA GLY A 291 6.58 16.70 -28.98
C GLY A 291 7.69 17.62 -28.45
N ASN A 292 7.71 17.92 -27.16
CA ASN A 292 8.68 18.78 -26.49
C ASN A 292 9.91 18.00 -25.99
N ARG A 293 10.63 17.40 -26.93
CA ARG A 293 11.73 16.47 -26.63
C ARG A 293 12.87 17.05 -25.76
N PRO A 294 13.32 18.32 -25.93
CA PRO A 294 14.35 18.88 -25.05
C PRO A 294 13.92 18.88 -23.57
N GLN A 295 12.67 19.21 -23.29
CA GLN A 295 12.10 19.21 -21.95
C GLN A 295 11.89 17.78 -21.42
N ALA A 296 11.51 16.84 -22.28
CA ALA A 296 11.39 15.42 -21.93
C ALA A 296 12.72 14.86 -21.43
N LEU A 297 13.80 15.09 -22.19
CA LEU A 297 15.15 14.65 -21.82
C LEU A 297 15.70 15.37 -20.59
N ALA A 298 15.37 16.66 -20.41
CA ALA A 298 15.74 17.40 -19.21
C ALA A 298 15.08 16.84 -17.94
N ALA A 299 13.77 16.55 -18.00
CA ALA A 299 13.04 15.92 -16.89
C ALA A 299 13.58 14.51 -16.60
N LEU A 300 13.81 13.69 -17.64
CA LEU A 300 14.39 12.36 -17.48
C LEU A 300 15.79 12.40 -16.85
N LYS A 301 16.65 13.34 -17.28
CA LYS A 301 17.99 13.49 -16.69
C LYS A 301 17.92 13.74 -15.18
N ARG A 302 17.01 14.62 -14.74
CA ARG A 302 16.79 14.89 -13.31
C ARG A 302 16.28 13.64 -12.58
N ALA A 303 15.32 12.92 -13.17
CA ALA A 303 14.82 11.66 -12.61
C ALA A 303 15.94 10.64 -12.42
N LEU A 304 16.78 10.42 -13.45
CA LEU A 304 17.92 9.50 -13.39
C LEU A 304 18.91 9.90 -12.29
N SER A 305 19.20 11.20 -12.13
CA SER A 305 20.11 11.69 -11.07
C SER A 305 19.56 11.49 -9.66
N LEU A 306 18.24 11.58 -9.46
CA LEU A 306 17.63 11.30 -8.16
C LEU A 306 17.55 9.79 -7.85
N ALA A 307 17.40 8.99 -8.90
CA ALA A 307 17.15 7.56 -8.80
C ALA A 307 18.42 6.71 -8.63
N GLU A 308 19.53 7.12 -9.24
CA GLU A 308 20.77 6.35 -9.29
C GLU A 308 21.35 6.02 -7.89
N PRO A 309 21.45 6.96 -6.93
CA PRO A 309 22.06 6.69 -5.63
C PRO A 309 21.33 5.64 -4.80
N GLU A 310 20.02 5.48 -5.02
CA GLU A 310 19.16 4.53 -4.29
C GLU A 310 18.85 3.27 -5.13
N GLY A 311 19.33 3.25 -6.38
CA GLY A 311 19.26 2.12 -7.27
C GLY A 311 17.86 1.79 -7.80
N TYR A 312 16.97 2.77 -7.96
CA TYR A 312 15.62 2.53 -8.51
C TYR A 312 15.72 1.88 -9.90
N VAL A 313 14.82 0.95 -10.20
CA VAL A 313 14.74 0.31 -11.53
C VAL A 313 13.29 0.24 -11.98
N ARG A 314 12.42 -0.39 -11.18
CA ARG A 314 11.04 -0.70 -11.59
C ARG A 314 10.17 0.52 -11.84
N ILE A 315 10.47 1.65 -11.20
CA ILE A 315 9.70 2.90 -11.43
C ILE A 315 9.87 3.41 -12.86
N PHE A 316 10.99 3.08 -13.53
CA PHE A 316 11.19 3.38 -14.94
C PHE A 316 10.62 2.27 -15.81
N VAL A 317 10.88 1.01 -15.46
CA VAL A 317 10.47 -0.16 -16.25
C VAL A 317 8.95 -0.27 -16.35
N ASP A 318 8.25 -0.01 -15.26
CA ASP A 318 6.81 -0.18 -15.15
C ASP A 318 6.01 0.92 -15.90
N GLU A 319 6.68 1.99 -16.35
CA GLU A 319 6.12 3.00 -17.29
C GLU A 319 6.12 2.50 -18.74
N GLY A 320 6.87 1.44 -19.05
CA GLY A 320 6.83 0.74 -20.32
C GLY A 320 7.60 1.41 -21.47
N GLU A 321 7.16 1.10 -22.69
CA GLU A 321 7.93 1.33 -23.92
C GLU A 321 8.29 2.79 -24.18
N ALA A 322 7.39 3.73 -23.84
CA ALA A 322 7.66 5.15 -24.01
C ALA A 322 8.85 5.63 -23.16
N MET A 323 8.94 5.14 -21.91
CA MET A 323 10.06 5.43 -21.02
C MET A 323 11.34 4.75 -21.50
N ARG A 324 11.26 3.49 -21.95
CA ARG A 324 12.40 2.76 -22.55
C ARG A 324 13.04 3.56 -23.69
N LEU A 325 12.22 4.04 -24.63
CA LEU A 325 12.67 4.81 -25.79
C LEU A 325 13.32 6.13 -25.38
N LEU A 326 12.79 6.82 -24.36
CA LEU A 326 13.40 8.04 -23.83
C LEU A 326 14.77 7.78 -23.20
N ILE A 327 14.90 6.72 -22.40
CA ILE A 327 16.19 6.31 -21.81
C ILE A 327 17.20 5.95 -22.89
N GLU A 328 16.80 5.20 -23.92
CA GLU A 328 17.66 4.83 -25.06
C GLU A 328 18.15 6.07 -25.81
N LYS A 329 17.28 7.07 -26.01
CA LYS A 329 17.66 8.34 -26.65
C LYS A 329 18.68 9.11 -25.81
N GLN A 330 18.56 9.07 -24.49
CA GLN A 330 19.47 9.74 -23.57
C GLN A 330 20.84 9.04 -23.51
N SER A 331 20.87 7.70 -23.48
CA SER A 331 22.12 6.91 -23.37
C SER A 331 22.98 6.97 -24.63
N ARG A 332 22.39 7.25 -25.81
CA ARG A 332 23.14 7.47 -27.06
C ARG A 332 24.08 8.67 -27.02
N ASN A 333 23.91 9.58 -26.06
CA ASN A 333 24.87 10.65 -25.82
C ASN A 333 26.07 10.11 -25.02
N ARG A 334 27.19 9.84 -25.70
CA ARG A 334 28.38 9.16 -25.13
C ARG A 334 29.00 9.89 -23.93
N ASP A 335 28.81 11.19 -23.80
CA ASP A 335 29.32 11.99 -22.68
C ASP A 335 28.33 12.08 -21.52
N TYR A 336 27.25 11.28 -21.54
CA TYR A 336 26.25 11.31 -20.48
C TYR A 336 26.77 10.64 -19.19
N PRO A 337 26.85 11.36 -18.05
CA PRO A 337 27.47 10.84 -16.82
C PRO A 337 26.78 9.61 -16.21
N LEU A 338 25.51 9.38 -16.52
CA LEU A 338 24.71 8.26 -15.98
C LEU A 338 24.47 7.16 -17.04
N SER A 339 25.34 7.04 -18.03
CA SER A 339 25.23 6.03 -19.11
C SER A 339 25.17 4.60 -18.57
N GLY A 340 26.05 4.23 -17.64
CA GLY A 340 26.04 2.89 -17.04
C GLY A 340 24.75 2.56 -16.28
N TYR A 341 24.16 3.55 -15.60
CA TYR A 341 22.86 3.38 -14.95
C TYR A 341 21.73 3.28 -15.98
N ALA A 342 21.75 4.11 -17.03
CA ALA A 342 20.78 4.00 -18.13
C ALA A 342 20.83 2.62 -18.83
N ASP A 343 22.03 2.07 -19.05
CA ASP A 343 22.21 0.74 -19.63
C ASP A 343 21.65 -0.36 -18.72
N LYS A 344 21.85 -0.25 -17.40
CA LYS A 344 21.21 -1.14 -16.41
C LYS A 344 19.69 -1.11 -16.54
N LEU A 345 19.09 0.09 -16.66
CA LEU A 345 17.64 0.23 -16.82
C LEU A 345 17.17 -0.40 -18.15
N LEU A 346 17.87 -0.14 -19.26
CA LEU A 346 17.55 -0.71 -20.57
C LEU A 346 17.63 -2.23 -20.57
N ALA A 347 18.62 -2.82 -19.90
CA ALA A 347 18.70 -4.26 -19.72
C ALA A 347 17.47 -4.80 -18.96
N ALA A 348 17.01 -4.11 -17.92
CA ALA A 348 15.83 -4.51 -17.15
C ALA A 348 14.52 -4.50 -17.96
N PHE A 349 14.39 -3.67 -19.00
CA PHE A 349 13.24 -3.73 -19.94
C PHE A 349 13.23 -4.99 -20.81
N THR A 350 14.39 -5.62 -21.04
CA THR A 350 14.50 -6.83 -21.90
C THR A 350 14.34 -8.14 -21.13
N GLN A 351 14.43 -8.09 -19.80
CA GLN A 351 14.21 -9.27 -18.98
C GLN A 351 12.70 -9.49 -18.83
N PRO A 352 12.17 -10.69 -19.13
CA PRO A 352 10.83 -11.04 -18.73
C PRO A 352 10.74 -10.82 -17.21
N VAL A 353 9.73 -10.08 -16.74
CA VAL A 353 9.45 -10.02 -15.31
C VAL A 353 9.16 -11.46 -14.89
N ALA A 354 10.15 -12.11 -14.28
CA ALA A 354 9.92 -13.36 -13.62
C ALA A 354 9.01 -12.99 -12.46
N ALA A 355 7.69 -13.17 -12.65
CA ALA A 355 6.78 -13.16 -11.52
C ALA A 355 7.44 -14.09 -10.49
N PRO A 356 7.79 -13.61 -9.28
CA PRO A 356 8.28 -14.50 -8.25
C PRO A 356 7.23 -15.59 -8.20
N LYS A 357 7.61 -16.82 -8.56
CA LYS A 357 6.67 -17.96 -8.71
C LYS A 357 5.80 -17.86 -7.51
N SER A 358 4.58 -17.45 -7.78
CA SER A 358 3.76 -16.87 -6.76
C SER A 358 3.71 -17.89 -5.65
N ALA A 359 4.16 -17.50 -4.46
CA ALA A 359 3.58 -18.03 -3.24
C ALA A 359 2.13 -17.48 -3.12
N ILE A 360 1.40 -17.39 -4.24
CA ILE A 360 0.03 -17.83 -4.25
C ILE A 360 0.18 -19.26 -3.75
N ILE A 361 -0.21 -19.47 -2.49
CA ILE A 361 -0.90 -20.71 -2.16
C ILE A 361 -2.05 -20.73 -3.17
N HIS A 362 -1.77 -21.27 -4.35
CA HIS A 362 -2.80 -21.74 -5.24
C HIS A 362 -3.31 -22.90 -4.42
N GLN A 363 -4.31 -22.62 -3.58
CA GLN A 363 -5.46 -23.49 -3.55
C GLN A 363 -5.84 -23.64 -5.03
N LYS A 364 -5.22 -24.65 -5.65
CA LYS A 364 -5.78 -25.36 -6.77
C LYS A 364 -7.23 -25.59 -6.36
N SER A 365 -8.10 -24.86 -7.03
CA SER A 365 -9.54 -24.94 -6.97
C SER A 365 -10.04 -26.27 -7.51
N ASP A 366 -9.48 -27.39 -7.03
CA ASP A 366 -9.88 -28.77 -7.38
C ASP A 366 -9.57 -29.80 -6.28
N MET A 367 -9.23 -29.37 -5.07
CA MET A 367 -9.30 -30.22 -3.88
C MET A 367 -10.03 -29.42 -2.81
N ILE A 368 -11.37 -29.47 -2.84
CA ILE A 368 -12.18 -29.03 -1.70
C ILE A 368 -11.68 -29.85 -0.52
N GLU A 369 -11.04 -29.17 0.43
CA GLU A 369 -10.69 -29.79 1.69
C GLU A 369 -12.00 -30.30 2.30
N PRO A 370 -12.16 -31.62 2.49
CA PRO A 370 -13.45 -32.17 2.88
C PRO A 370 -13.88 -31.54 4.21
N LEU A 371 -15.16 -31.15 4.29
CA LEU A 371 -15.73 -30.68 5.54
C LEU A 371 -15.58 -31.78 6.59
N SER A 372 -15.14 -31.41 7.78
CA SER A 372 -15.15 -32.34 8.92
C SER A 372 -16.58 -32.74 9.24
N GLU A 373 -16.78 -33.89 9.91
CA GLU A 373 -18.12 -34.35 10.30
C GLU A 373 -18.90 -33.27 11.06
N ARG A 374 -18.21 -32.52 11.92
CA ARG A 374 -18.78 -31.41 12.69
C ARG A 374 -19.17 -30.22 11.84
N GLU A 375 -18.39 -29.90 10.81
CA GLU A 375 -18.72 -28.84 9.85
C GLU A 375 -19.87 -29.24 8.93
N LEU A 376 -19.98 -30.53 8.57
CA LEU A 376 -21.10 -31.06 7.79
C LEU A 376 -22.41 -31.02 8.58
N GLU A 377 -22.36 -31.33 9.88
CA GLU A 377 -23.50 -31.20 10.80
C GLU A 377 -23.97 -29.74 10.92
N VAL A 378 -23.02 -28.80 11.10
CA VAL A 378 -23.30 -27.35 11.09
C VAL A 378 -23.91 -26.93 9.74
N LEU A 379 -23.36 -27.40 8.62
CA LEU A 379 -23.84 -27.08 7.27
C LEU A 379 -25.29 -27.59 7.04
N LYS A 380 -25.64 -28.77 7.54
CA LYS A 380 -27.01 -29.30 7.49
C LYS A 380 -27.99 -28.43 8.28
N LEU A 381 -27.59 -27.93 9.46
CA LEU A 381 -28.40 -27.03 10.27
C LEU A 381 -28.55 -25.63 9.63
N LEU A 382 -27.55 -25.16 8.89
CA LEU A 382 -27.65 -23.90 8.12
C LEU A 382 -28.76 -23.94 7.05
N ARG A 383 -29.23 -25.11 6.61
CA ARG A 383 -30.36 -25.26 5.66
C ARG A 383 -31.74 -25.03 6.31
N THR A 384 -31.83 -25.11 7.63
CA THR A 384 -33.08 -24.88 8.37
C THR A 384 -33.39 -23.39 8.52
N GLU A 385 -34.54 -23.04 9.10
CA GLU A 385 -34.90 -21.65 9.44
C GLU A 385 -34.28 -21.16 10.77
N LEU A 386 -33.51 -22.01 11.46
CA LEU A 386 -32.91 -21.65 12.75
C LEU A 386 -31.90 -20.52 12.61
N SER A 387 -31.89 -19.63 13.60
CA SER A 387 -30.91 -18.56 13.75
C SER A 387 -29.56 -19.07 14.27
N GLY A 388 -28.50 -18.28 14.08
CA GLY A 388 -27.15 -18.68 14.52
C GLY A 388 -27.04 -19.04 16.00
N PRO A 389 -27.67 -18.29 16.93
CA PRO A 389 -27.73 -18.67 18.35
C PRO A 389 -28.47 -19.98 18.59
N GLU A 390 -29.62 -20.20 17.94
CA GLU A 390 -30.40 -21.44 18.11
C GLU A 390 -29.64 -22.68 17.59
N ILE A 391 -28.89 -22.54 16.50
CA ILE A 391 -28.01 -23.60 15.99
C ILE A 391 -26.85 -23.86 16.96
N ALA A 392 -26.27 -22.82 17.57
CA ALA A 392 -25.21 -22.96 18.56
C ALA A 392 -25.69 -23.71 19.82
N ASP A 393 -26.89 -23.37 20.29
CA ASP A 393 -27.53 -24.03 21.43
C ASP A 393 -27.85 -25.51 21.12
N GLN A 394 -28.39 -25.80 19.93
CA GLN A 394 -28.69 -27.16 19.49
C GLN A 394 -27.43 -28.03 19.37
N LEU A 395 -26.31 -27.43 18.97
CA LEU A 395 -25.02 -28.09 18.87
C LEU A 395 -24.27 -28.14 20.22
N ILE A 396 -24.78 -27.53 21.28
CA ILE A 396 -24.13 -27.40 22.60
C ILE A 396 -22.72 -26.77 22.44
N VAL A 397 -22.64 -25.67 21.69
CA VAL A 397 -21.40 -24.89 21.49
C VAL A 397 -21.65 -23.41 21.73
N SER A 398 -20.59 -22.66 22.06
CA SER A 398 -20.72 -21.21 22.20
C SER A 398 -21.04 -20.53 20.85
N PRO A 399 -21.70 -19.36 20.83
CA PRO A 399 -21.91 -18.59 19.60
C PRO A 399 -20.60 -18.23 18.88
N ASN A 400 -19.49 -18.06 19.61
CA ASN A 400 -18.16 -17.83 19.02
C ASN A 400 -17.63 -19.08 18.32
N THR A 401 -17.79 -20.25 18.92
CA THR A 401 -17.42 -21.55 18.32
C THR A 401 -18.23 -21.80 17.05
N PHE A 402 -19.54 -21.52 17.07
CA PHE A 402 -20.40 -21.61 15.88
C PHE A 402 -19.98 -20.66 14.75
N ARG A 403 -19.60 -19.40 15.07
CA ARG A 403 -19.05 -18.46 14.07
C ARG A 403 -17.75 -18.97 13.46
N THR A 404 -16.88 -19.58 14.26
CA THR A 404 -15.64 -20.20 13.78
C THR A 404 -15.95 -21.34 12.81
N HIS A 405 -16.88 -22.25 13.14
CA HIS A 405 -17.29 -23.32 12.22
C HIS A 405 -17.91 -22.77 10.93
N THR A 406 -18.78 -21.76 11.03
CA THR A 406 -19.40 -21.13 9.85
C THR A 406 -18.36 -20.48 8.94
N ARG A 407 -17.38 -19.77 9.52
CA ARG A 407 -16.26 -19.18 8.79
C ARG A 407 -15.43 -20.25 8.09
N ASN A 408 -15.12 -21.36 8.78
CA ASN A 408 -14.35 -22.44 8.19
C ASN A 408 -15.11 -23.13 7.04
N ILE A 409 -16.41 -23.37 7.19
CA ILE A 409 -17.28 -23.90 6.13
C ILE A 409 -17.28 -22.97 4.92
N PHE A 410 -17.43 -21.66 5.15
CA PHE A 410 -17.45 -20.66 4.08
C PHE A 410 -16.11 -20.61 3.34
N ASN A 411 -15.01 -20.65 4.08
CA ASN A 411 -13.67 -20.71 3.51
C ASN A 411 -13.44 -22.00 2.71
N LYS A 412 -13.85 -23.17 3.24
CA LYS A 412 -13.70 -24.48 2.56
C LYS A 412 -14.57 -24.61 1.31
N LEU A 413 -15.76 -24.00 1.31
CA LEU A 413 -16.67 -23.97 0.16
C LEU A 413 -16.37 -22.81 -0.81
N GLY A 414 -15.46 -21.89 -0.49
CA GLY A 414 -15.13 -20.74 -1.34
C GLY A 414 -16.27 -19.71 -1.47
N VAL A 415 -17.07 -19.54 -0.41
CA VAL A 415 -18.27 -18.70 -0.38
C VAL A 415 -18.25 -17.77 0.82
N ASN A 416 -19.09 -16.73 0.83
CA ASN A 416 -19.09 -15.70 1.88
C ASN A 416 -20.47 -15.45 2.53
N SER A 417 -21.47 -16.30 2.23
CA SER A 417 -22.81 -16.15 2.81
C SER A 417 -23.49 -17.50 3.03
N ARG A 418 -24.41 -17.56 4.00
CA ARG A 418 -25.22 -18.75 4.31
C ARG A 418 -25.92 -19.30 3.06
N ARG A 419 -26.52 -18.42 2.26
CA ARG A 419 -27.24 -18.81 1.04
C ARG A 419 -26.30 -19.32 -0.05
N ALA A 420 -25.10 -18.72 -0.19
CA ALA A 420 -24.10 -19.21 -1.14
C ALA A 420 -23.51 -20.55 -0.71
N ALA A 421 -23.29 -20.77 0.59
CA ALA A 421 -22.83 -22.05 1.14
C ALA A 421 -23.82 -23.18 0.91
N ILE A 422 -25.12 -22.94 1.08
CA ILE A 422 -26.15 -23.95 0.81
C ILE A 422 -26.13 -24.34 -0.67
N ARG A 423 -26.19 -23.36 -1.59
CA ARG A 423 -26.15 -23.65 -3.05
C ARG A 423 -24.89 -24.39 -3.46
N ARG A 424 -23.74 -23.97 -2.94
CA ARG A 424 -22.46 -24.61 -3.26
C ARG A 424 -22.39 -26.04 -2.72
N ALA A 425 -22.98 -26.31 -1.57
CA ALA A 425 -23.09 -27.66 -1.03
C ALA A 425 -24.08 -28.56 -1.79
N GLU A 426 -25.13 -27.99 -2.40
CA GLU A 426 -26.03 -28.70 -3.32
C GLU A 426 -25.31 -29.08 -4.63
N GLU A 427 -24.52 -28.17 -5.20
CA GLU A 427 -23.69 -28.44 -6.40
C GLU A 427 -22.64 -29.54 -6.19
N LEU A 428 -22.28 -29.80 -4.92
CA LEU A 428 -21.24 -30.74 -4.52
C LEU A 428 -21.79 -32.03 -3.88
N ASP A 429 -23.11 -32.23 -3.88
CA ASP A 429 -23.81 -33.39 -3.29
C ASP A 429 -23.42 -33.67 -1.82
N LEU A 430 -23.26 -32.63 -1.00
CA LEU A 430 -22.82 -32.74 0.40
C LEU A 430 -23.96 -32.92 1.42
N PHE A 431 -25.20 -33.08 0.98
CA PHE A 431 -26.40 -33.13 1.83
C PHE A 431 -26.92 -34.54 2.14
#